data_AF-A0A4R4DV97-F1
#
_entry.id   AF-A0A4R4DV97-F1
#
_cell.length_a   1.000
_cell.length_b   1.000
_cell.length_c   1.000
_cell.angle_alpha   90.00
_cell.angle_beta   90.00
_cell.angle_gamma   90.00
#
_symmetry.space_group_name_H-M   'P 1'
#
loop_
_entity.id
_entity.type
_entity.pdbx_description
1 polymer ?
#
loop_
_entity_poly.entity_id
_entity_poly.type
_entity_poly.pdbx_seq_one_letter_code
_entity_poly.pdbx_strand_id
1 'polypeptide(L)'
;MVERGEDRTDFARIDAMTEADLEQAIADDPDWRDVPRDWHRGAEAVMPRAKVPISIRLDADLVEFFRGQGRGWQTKVNAILRAYANAKQATKAG
;
A
#
# COMPACT_ATOMS: atom_id res chain seq x y z
N MET A 1 20.88 -9.12 -7.14
CA MET A 1 19.49 -9.35 -7.56
C MET A 1 18.95 -10.42 -6.65
N VAL A 2 17.98 -10.11 -5.79
CA VAL A 2 17.27 -11.13 -4.99
C VAL A 2 16.07 -11.56 -5.82
N GLU A 3 15.86 -12.86 -5.98
CA GLU A 3 14.75 -13.42 -6.75
C GLU A 3 13.41 -13.11 -6.09
N ARG A 4 12.35 -13.19 -6.90
CA ARG A 4 10.98 -12.82 -6.53
C ARG A 4 10.49 -13.69 -5.35
N GLY A 5 10.59 -13.20 -4.12
CA GLY A 5 9.95 -13.79 -2.94
C GLY A 5 10.82 -14.01 -1.70
N GLU A 6 12.12 -13.73 -1.76
CA GLU A 6 12.99 -13.86 -0.59
C GLU A 6 13.03 -12.55 0.20
N ASP A 7 12.75 -12.65 1.50
CA ASP A 7 12.82 -11.54 2.43
C ASP A 7 14.29 -11.11 2.60
N ARG A 8 14.55 -9.80 2.50
CA ARG A 8 15.90 -9.22 2.70
C ARG A 8 16.22 -9.01 4.17
N THR A 9 15.29 -9.35 5.05
CA THR A 9 15.39 -9.17 6.49
C THR A 9 16.23 -10.29 7.09
N ASP A 10 17.28 -9.91 7.80
CA ASP A 10 18.09 -10.82 8.59
C ASP A 10 17.35 -11.17 9.89
N PHE A 11 16.48 -12.18 9.83
CA PHE A 11 15.70 -12.61 10.99
C PHE A 11 16.55 -13.14 12.14
N ALA A 12 17.71 -13.76 11.85
CA ALA A 12 18.62 -14.25 12.89
C ALA A 12 19.20 -13.11 13.73
N ARG A 13 19.46 -11.96 13.11
CA ARG A 13 19.83 -10.74 13.82
C ARG A 13 18.68 -10.22 14.69
N ILE A 14 17.45 -10.20 14.17
CA ILE A 14 16.28 -9.69 14.92
C ILE A 14 15.99 -10.58 16.13
N ASP A 15 16.01 -11.90 15.97
CA ASP A 15 15.75 -12.85 17.06
C ASP A 15 16.80 -12.78 18.18
N ALA A 16 18.02 -12.32 17.86
CA ALA A 16 19.11 -12.15 18.82
C ALA A 16 19.12 -10.77 19.50
N MET A 17 18.29 -9.79 19.06
CA MET A 17 18.22 -8.47 19.69
C MET A 17 17.51 -8.53 21.04
N THR A 18 18.08 -7.86 22.04
CA THR A 18 17.43 -7.73 23.34
C THR A 18 16.38 -6.60 23.31
N GLU A 19 15.48 -6.62 24.29
CA GLU A 19 14.46 -5.56 24.43
C GLU A 19 15.09 -4.18 24.68
N ALA A 20 16.21 -4.13 25.41
CA ALA A 20 16.97 -2.90 25.62
C ALA A 20 17.60 -2.37 24.31
N ASP A 21 18.13 -3.27 23.47
CA ASP A 21 18.67 -2.89 22.16
C ASP A 21 17.56 -2.35 21.23
N LEU A 22 16.36 -2.92 21.33
CA LEU A 22 15.19 -2.47 20.58
C LEU A 22 14.71 -1.08 21.04
N GLU A 23 14.60 -0.86 22.35
CA GLU A 23 14.21 0.44 22.91
C GLU A 23 15.20 1.55 22.52
N GLN A 24 16.51 1.26 22.59
CA GLN A 24 17.53 2.21 22.17
C GLN A 24 17.44 2.49 20.66
N ALA A 25 17.25 1.46 19.83
CA ALA A 25 17.09 1.64 18.38
C ALA A 25 15.87 2.51 18.03
N ILE A 26 14.75 2.35 18.74
CA ILE A 26 13.56 3.19 18.56
C ILE A 26 13.83 4.64 18.99
N ALA A 27 14.56 4.85 20.10
CA ALA A 27 14.88 6.18 20.60
C ALA A 27 15.86 6.94 19.67
N ASP A 28 16.79 6.21 19.05
CA ASP A 28 17.79 6.76 18.14
C ASP A 28 17.23 7.00 16.73
N ASP A 29 16.07 6.44 16.39
CA ASP A 29 15.45 6.58 15.07
C ASP A 29 14.89 8.01 14.83
N PRO A 30 15.47 8.78 13.89
CA PRO A 30 14.99 10.12 13.58
C PRO A 30 13.58 10.13 12.98
N ASP A 31 13.15 9.06 12.30
CA ASP A 31 11.83 8.97 11.67
C ASP A 31 10.72 8.80 12.72
N TRP A 32 11.08 8.36 13.94
CA TRP A 32 10.13 8.17 15.04
C TRP A 32 9.92 9.41 15.91
N ARG A 33 10.79 10.43 15.81
CA ARG A 33 10.79 11.61 16.69
C ARG A 33 9.51 12.45 16.61
N ASP A 34 8.93 12.58 15.43
CA ASP A 34 7.77 13.46 15.17
C ASP A 34 6.44 12.68 15.05
N VAL A 35 6.45 11.37 15.29
CA VAL A 35 5.25 10.54 15.18
C VAL A 35 4.36 10.72 16.42
N PRO A 36 3.12 11.22 16.29
CA PRO A 36 2.23 11.40 17.44
C PRO A 36 1.94 10.06 18.13
N ARG A 37 1.98 10.00 19.47
CA ARG A 37 1.74 8.75 20.23
C ARG A 37 0.42 8.05 19.88
N ASP A 38 -0.58 8.81 19.47
CA ASP A 38 -1.91 8.32 19.09
C ASP A 38 -2.09 8.09 17.58
N TRP A 39 -1.00 8.06 16.80
CA TRP A 39 -1.02 7.84 15.34
C TRP A 39 -1.87 6.63 14.93
N HIS A 40 -1.87 5.59 15.76
CA HIS A 40 -2.55 4.32 15.53
C HIS A 40 -4.08 4.40 15.70
N ARG A 41 -4.63 5.41 16.39
CA ARG A 41 -6.08 5.49 16.67
C ARG A 41 -6.93 5.76 15.43
N GLY A 42 -6.37 6.43 14.43
CA GLY A 42 -7.03 6.70 13.15
C GLY A 42 -6.51 5.83 12.00
N ALA A 43 -5.60 4.90 12.28
CA ALA A 43 -4.98 4.08 11.27
C ALA A 43 -5.93 2.97 10.82
N GLU A 44 -6.36 3.00 9.56
CA GLU A 44 -7.10 1.90 8.95
C GLU A 44 -6.11 0.89 8.38
N ALA A 45 -6.20 -0.37 8.84
CA ALA A 45 -5.40 -1.46 8.30
C ALA A 45 -5.86 -1.80 6.86
N VAL A 46 -5.20 -1.20 5.87
CA VAL A 46 -5.46 -1.51 4.46
C VAL A 46 -4.70 -2.76 4.07
N MET A 47 -5.34 -3.92 4.21
CA MET A 47 -4.78 -5.18 3.70
C MET A 47 -4.75 -5.13 2.16
N PRO A 48 -3.58 -5.30 1.52
CA PRO A 48 -3.47 -5.30 0.07
C PRO A 48 -4.25 -6.49 -0.48
N ARG A 49 -5.40 -6.23 -1.12
CA ARG A 49 -6.15 -7.28 -1.81
C ARG A 49 -5.38 -7.73 -3.03
N ALA A 50 -5.22 -9.05 -3.19
CA ALA A 50 -4.66 -9.63 -4.40
C ALA A 50 -5.45 -9.14 -5.62
N LYS A 51 -4.76 -8.53 -6.58
CA LYS A 51 -5.36 -8.07 -7.84
C LYS A 51 -5.51 -9.29 -8.75
N VAL A 52 -6.70 -9.48 -9.31
CA VAL A 52 -6.93 -10.51 -10.33
C VAL A 52 -6.45 -9.96 -11.67
N PRO A 53 -5.45 -10.57 -12.33
CA PRO A 53 -5.01 -10.13 -13.64
C PRO A 53 -6.07 -10.49 -14.66
N ILE A 54 -6.74 -9.48 -15.21
CA ILE A 54 -7.72 -9.64 -16.28
C ILE A 54 -7.34 -8.76 -17.47
N SER A 55 -7.63 -9.24 -18.68
CA SER A 55 -7.52 -8.45 -19.91
C SER A 55 -8.87 -7.80 -20.20
N ILE A 56 -8.92 -6.47 -20.16
CA ILE A 56 -10.11 -5.69 -20.52
C ILE A 56 -9.78 -4.80 -21.73
N ARG A 57 -10.79 -4.50 -22.55
CA ARG A 57 -10.67 -3.52 -23.64
C ARG A 57 -11.13 -2.16 -23.11
N LEU A 58 -10.33 -1.14 -23.39
CA LEU A 58 -10.63 0.26 -23.12
C LEU A 58 -10.46 1.03 -24.44
N ASP A 59 -11.18 2.13 -24.57
CA ASP A 59 -11.04 3.01 -25.73
C ASP A 59 -9.62 3.59 -25.81
N ALA A 60 -9.14 3.80 -27.04
CA ALA A 60 -7.75 4.16 -27.30
C ALA A 60 -7.38 5.53 -26.70
N ASP A 61 -8.29 6.50 -26.84
CA ASP A 61 -8.18 7.85 -26.27
C ASP A 61 -8.10 7.82 -24.74
N LEU A 62 -8.87 6.96 -24.10
CA LEU A 62 -8.86 6.79 -22.65
C LEU A 62 -7.52 6.21 -22.17
N VAL A 63 -6.99 5.21 -22.89
CA VAL A 63 -5.68 4.62 -22.58
C VAL A 63 -4.57 5.65 -22.75
N GLU A 64 -4.60 6.45 -23.81
CA GLU A 64 -3.63 7.53 -24.05
C GLU A 64 -3.69 8.59 -22.94
N PHE A 65 -4.89 9.04 -22.59
CA PHE A 65 -5.10 9.99 -21.50
C PHE A 65 -4.48 9.51 -20.19
N PHE A 66 -4.76 8.26 -19.79
CA PHE A 66 -4.24 7.73 -18.54
C PHE A 66 -2.73 7.47 -18.60
N ARG A 67 -2.20 6.97 -19.72
CA ARG A 67 -0.76 6.79 -19.92
C ARG A 67 -0.01 8.12 -19.82
N GLY A 68 -0.59 9.22 -20.32
CA GLY A 68 -0.04 10.57 -20.20
C GLY A 68 0.16 11.02 -18.75
N GLN A 69 -0.54 10.42 -17.78
CA GLN A 69 -0.39 10.74 -16.36
C GLN A 69 0.79 10.04 -15.66
N GLY A 70 1.61 9.29 -16.41
CA GLY A 70 2.87 8.70 -15.93
C GLY A 70 2.72 7.35 -15.21
N ARG A 71 3.76 7.00 -14.43
CA ARG A 71 3.86 5.72 -13.74
C ARG A 71 2.66 5.52 -12.80
N GLY A 72 2.07 4.33 -12.84
CA GLY A 72 0.94 3.97 -11.98
C GLY A 72 -0.45 4.31 -12.54
N TRP A 73 -0.56 4.66 -13.83
CA TRP A 73 -1.86 4.92 -14.46
C TRP A 73 -2.87 3.76 -14.31
N GLN A 74 -2.41 2.51 -14.35
CA GLN A 74 -3.28 1.35 -14.10
C GLN A 74 -3.85 1.34 -12.68
N THR A 75 -3.07 1.78 -11.68
CA THR A 75 -3.53 1.93 -10.30
C THR A 75 -4.60 3.00 -10.20
N LYS A 76 -4.46 4.12 -10.94
CA LYS A 76 -5.48 5.17 -11.02
C LYS A 76 -6.78 4.67 -11.65
N VAL A 77 -6.70 3.94 -12.77
CA VAL A 77 -7.87 3.32 -13.41
C VAL A 77 -8.60 2.42 -12.42
N ASN A 78 -7.87 1.56 -11.70
CA ASN A 78 -8.46 0.68 -10.69
C ASN A 78 -9.14 1.46 -9.54
N ALA A 79 -8.54 2.58 -9.09
CA ALA A 79 -9.13 3.43 -8.06
C ALA A 79 -10.46 4.07 -8.52
N ILE A 80 -10.51 4.56 -9.77
CA ILE A 80 -11.72 5.14 -10.36
C ILE A 80 -12.83 4.10 -10.46
N LEU A 81 -12.53 2.90 -10.99
CA LEU A 81 -13.50 1.81 -11.09
C LEU A 81 -14.05 1.40 -9.72
N ARG A 82 -13.20 1.39 -8.69
CA ARG A 82 -13.61 1.10 -7.31
C ARG A 82 -14.51 2.18 -6.73
N ALA A 83 -14.16 3.45 -6.91
CA ALA A 83 -14.99 4.57 -6.47
C ALA A 83 -16.38 4.53 -7.10
N TYR A 84 -16.44 4.28 -8.42
CA TYR A 84 -17.71 4.12 -9.14
C TYR A 84 -18.54 2.93 -8.61
N ALA A 85 -17.91 1.77 -8.41
CA ALA A 85 -18.58 0.59 -7.87
C ALA A 85 -19.14 0.84 -6.46
N ASN A 86 -18.37 1.49 -5.58
CA ASN A 86 -18.81 1.83 -4.23
C ASN A 86 -20.01 2.80 -4.26
N ALA A 87 -19.94 3.85 -5.07
CA ALA A 87 -21.03 4.81 -5.21
C ALA A 87 -22.33 4.13 -5.68
N LYS A 88 -22.25 3.23 -6.66
CA LYS A 88 -23.42 2.48 -7.15
C LYS A 88 -23.98 1.48 -6.13
N GLN A 89 -23.13 0.89 -5.30
CA GLN A 89 -23.57 -0.03 -4.23
C GLN A 89 -24.26 0.71 -3.09
N ALA A 90 -23.76 1.90 -2.72
CA ALA A 90 -24.39 2.75 -1.72
C ALA A 90 -25.82 3.17 -2.13
N THR A 91 -26.05 3.49 -3.40
CA THR A 91 -27.39 3.83 -3.92
C THR A 91 -28.36 2.64 -3.95
N LYS A 92 -27.86 1.40 -4.01
CA LYS A 92 -28.71 0.20 -3.99
C LYS A 92 -29.13 -0.24 -2.59
N ALA A 93 -28.44 0.24 -1.56
CA ALA A 93 -28.64 -0.16 -0.17
C ALA A 93 -29.49 0.83 0.65
N GLY A 94 -29.92 1.95 0.04
CA GLY A 94 -30.88 2.91 0.61
C GLY A 94 -32.14 2.97 -0.23
#